data_AF-A0AA38MAT4-F1
#
_entry.id   AF-A0AA38MAT4-F1
#
_cell.length_a   1.000
_cell.length_b   1.000
_cell.length_c   1.000
_cell.angle_alpha   90.00
_cell.angle_beta   90.00
_cell.angle_gamma   90.00
#
_symmetry.space_group_name_H-M   'P 1'
#
loop_
_entity.id
_entity.type
_entity.pdbx_description
1 polymer ?
#
loop_
_entity_poly.entity_id
_entity_poly.type
_entity_poly.pdbx_seq_one_letter_code
_entity_poly.pdbx_strand_id
1 'polypeptide(L)'
;MEWHVFKEASVSDHRWIITYTLKCIDIKTKTYRNPRLTNWALHNEELEDRQGTSVQSIPIEYKSTENSEETLTIINDSLMSAYEKSCPLKKENLSKGTTW
;
A
#
# COMPACT_ATOMS: atom_id res chain seq x y z
N MET A 1 6.29 -25.29 -6.85
CA MET A 1 7.35 -26.13 -6.27
C MET A 1 7.38 -27.40 -7.09
N GLU A 2 8.53 -27.76 -7.64
CA GLU A 2 8.67 -28.96 -8.48
C GLU A 2 9.73 -29.82 -7.82
N TRP A 3 9.29 -30.91 -7.20
CA TRP A 3 10.15 -31.87 -6.52
C TRP A 3 10.57 -32.93 -7.52
N HIS A 4 11.88 -33.11 -7.68
CA HIS A 4 12.43 -34.12 -8.56
C HIS A 4 13.23 -35.11 -7.72
N VAL A 5 12.88 -36.38 -7.87
CA VAL A 5 13.67 -37.50 -7.34
C VAL A 5 14.39 -38.11 -8.54
N PHE A 6 15.71 -38.03 -8.56
CA PHE A 6 16.50 -38.67 -9.61
C PHE A 6 16.37 -40.19 -9.47
N LYS A 7 16.16 -40.89 -10.60
CA LYS A 7 16.05 -42.36 -10.62
C LYS A 7 17.40 -43.07 -10.58
N GLU A 8 18.50 -42.35 -10.76
CA GLU A 8 19.85 -42.90 -10.69
C GLU A 8 20.38 -42.84 -9.25
N ALA A 9 20.95 -43.95 -8.80
CA ALA A 9 21.52 -44.05 -7.48
C ALA A 9 22.83 -43.26 -7.41
N SER A 10 22.90 -42.34 -6.45
CA SER A 10 24.14 -41.66 -6.08
C SER A 10 25.15 -42.64 -5.49
N VAL A 11 26.43 -42.39 -5.73
CA VAL A 11 27.55 -43.13 -5.12
C VAL A 11 27.74 -42.77 -3.63
N SER A 12 26.92 -41.88 -3.09
CA SER A 12 26.80 -41.60 -1.64
C SER A 12 26.01 -42.70 -0.94
N ASP A 13 26.29 -42.90 0.34
CA ASP A 13 25.45 -43.63 1.30
C ASP A 13 23.96 -43.21 1.24
N HIS A 14 23.70 -41.92 0.99
CA HIS A 14 22.40 -41.40 0.56
C HIS A 14 22.18 -41.67 -0.94
N ARG A 15 21.66 -42.87 -1.24
CA ARG A 15 21.47 -43.39 -2.60
C ARG A 15 20.56 -42.54 -3.50
N TRP A 16 19.69 -41.70 -2.94
CA TRP A 16 18.73 -40.90 -3.70
C TRP A 16 18.97 -39.41 -3.48
N ILE A 17 19.34 -38.69 -4.53
CA ILE A 17 19.46 -37.23 -4.48
C ILE A 17 18.09 -36.63 -4.77
N ILE A 18 17.57 -35.88 -3.80
CA ILE A 18 16.37 -35.07 -3.97
C ILE A 18 16.82 -33.64 -4.23
N THR A 19 16.48 -33.10 -5.39
CA THR A 19 16.76 -31.69 -5.71
C THR A 19 15.46 -30.88 -5.70
N TYR A 20 15.60 -29.63 -5.32
CA TYR A 20 14.52 -28.66 -5.38
C TYR A 20 14.97 -27.44 -6.17
N THR A 21 14.11 -26.99 -7.09
CA THR A 21 14.31 -25.73 -7.77
C THR A 21 13.65 -24.64 -6.92
N LEU A 22 14.47 -23.84 -6.22
CA LEU A 22 13.98 -22.60 -5.63
C LEU A 22 13.67 -21.63 -6.75
N LYS A 23 12.38 -21.30 -6.92
CA LYS A 23 12.03 -20.08 -7.64
C LYS A 23 12.42 -18.92 -6.74
N CYS A 24 13.41 -18.12 -7.15
CA CYS A 24 13.59 -16.81 -6.56
C CYS A 24 12.29 -16.04 -6.77
N ILE A 25 11.54 -15.84 -5.68
CA ILE A 25 10.42 -14.92 -5.69
C ILE A 25 11.07 -13.55 -5.71
N ASP A 26 10.89 -12.83 -6.81
CA ASP A 26 11.28 -11.44 -6.89
C ASP A 26 10.50 -10.70 -5.80
N ILE A 27 11.17 -10.33 -4.72
CA ILE A 27 10.51 -9.72 -3.57
C ILE A 27 10.14 -8.30 -4.01
N LYS A 28 8.92 -8.17 -4.54
CA LYS A 28 8.40 -6.87 -4.93
C LYS A 28 8.47 -5.94 -3.73
N THR A 29 9.13 -4.80 -3.91
CA THR A 29 9.17 -3.75 -2.90
C THR A 29 7.73 -3.35 -2.57
N LYS A 30 7.29 -3.65 -1.35
CA LYS A 30 5.96 -3.29 -0.89
C LYS A 30 5.97 -1.83 -0.47
N THR A 31 5.01 -1.05 -0.97
CA THR A 31 4.78 0.30 -0.47
C THR A 31 3.69 0.27 0.60
N TYR A 32 3.82 1.11 1.62
CA TYR A 32 2.85 1.25 2.69
C TYR A 32 2.78 2.69 3.21
N ARG A 33 1.66 3.06 3.82
CA ARG A 33 1.51 4.30 4.60
C ARG A 33 1.48 3.94 6.08
N ASN A 34 2.07 4.77 6.93
CA ASN A 34 2.02 4.58 8.38
C ASN A 34 1.14 5.67 9.01
N PRO A 35 -0.13 5.37 9.35
CA PRO A 35 -1.05 6.35 9.91
C PRO A 35 -0.57 6.98 11.22
N ARG A 36 0.30 6.29 11.97
CA ARG A 36 0.85 6.80 13.24
C ARG A 36 1.89 7.91 13.02
N LEU A 37 2.44 8.02 11.81
CA LEU A 37 3.44 9.02 11.43
C LEU A 37 2.86 10.08 10.49
N THR A 38 1.55 10.15 10.34
CA THR A 38 0.88 11.19 9.57
C THR A 38 1.22 12.56 10.16
N ASN A 39 1.60 13.51 9.31
CA ASN A 39 1.77 14.89 9.73
C ASN A 39 0.39 15.56 9.85
N TRP A 40 -0.19 15.53 11.04
CA TRP A 40 -1.51 16.10 11.30
C TRP A 40 -1.59 17.62 11.14
N ALA A 41 -0.48 18.34 11.35
CA ALA A 41 -0.44 19.78 11.12
C ALA A 41 -0.61 20.09 9.62
N LEU A 42 0.17 19.41 8.78
CA LEU A 42 0.05 19.53 7.32
C LEU A 42 -1.30 19.04 6.81
N HIS A 43 -1.84 17.97 7.41
CA HIS A 43 -3.18 17.47 7.08
C HIS A 43 -4.26 18.53 7.31
N ASN A 44 -4.22 19.20 8.46
CA ASN A 44 -5.22 20.20 8.81
C ASN A 44 -5.07 21.47 7.97
N GLU A 45 -3.83 21.92 7.72
CA GLU A 45 -3.56 23.04 6.79
C GLU A 45 -4.09 22.74 5.38
N GLU A 46 -3.80 21.55 4.86
CA GLU A 46 -4.26 21.14 3.53
C GLU A 46 -5.78 20.98 3.47
N LEU A 47 -6.40 20.50 4.55
CA LEU A 47 -7.85 20.44 4.66
C LEU A 47 -8.48 21.83 4.74
N GLU A 48 -7.90 22.77 5.47
CA GLU A 48 -8.40 24.14 5.56
C GLU A 48 -8.31 24.87 4.22
N ASP A 49 -7.21 24.70 3.49
CA ASP A 49 -7.03 25.27 2.14
C ASP A 49 -8.05 24.67 1.15
N ARG A 50 -8.21 23.35 1.18
CA ARG A 50 -9.16 22.63 0.32
C ARG A 50 -10.60 22.91 0.70
N GLN A 51 -10.92 22.98 1.99
CA GLN A 51 -12.26 23.33 2.45
C GLN A 51 -12.55 24.80 2.17
N GLY A 52 -11.60 25.72 2.32
CA GLY A 52 -11.78 27.12 1.94
C GLY A 52 -12.17 27.28 0.47
N THR A 53 -11.62 26.42 -0.40
CA THR A 53 -11.89 26.41 -1.84
C THR A 53 -13.13 25.59 -2.21
N SER A 54 -13.34 24.42 -1.59
CA SER A 54 -14.41 23.47 -1.92
C SER A 54 -15.70 23.67 -1.11
N VAL A 55 -15.66 24.27 0.08
CA VAL A 55 -16.86 24.60 0.87
C VAL A 55 -17.66 25.72 0.21
N GLN A 56 -17.01 26.62 -0.54
CA GLN A 56 -17.73 27.60 -1.37
C GLN A 56 -18.57 26.92 -2.47
N SER A 57 -18.19 25.72 -2.91
CA SER A 57 -18.95 24.93 -3.87
C SER A 57 -20.00 24.01 -3.24
N ILE A 58 -20.09 23.92 -1.91
CA ILE A 58 -21.12 23.12 -1.25
C ILE A 58 -22.45 23.88 -1.26
N PRO A 59 -23.53 23.31 -1.82
CA PRO A 59 -24.83 23.97 -1.84
C PRO A 59 -25.37 24.18 -0.42
N ILE A 60 -25.87 25.39 -0.14
CA ILE A 60 -26.46 25.79 1.15
C ILE A 60 -27.77 25.01 1.43
N GLU A 61 -28.44 24.52 0.38
CA GLU A 61 -29.65 23.71 0.47
C GLU A 61 -29.51 22.43 -0.36
N TYR A 62 -29.70 21.27 0.28
CA TYR A 62 -29.78 19.98 -0.39
C TYR A 62 -31.22 19.74 -0.83
N LYS A 63 -31.50 19.95 -2.12
CA LYS A 63 -32.83 19.77 -2.71
C LYS A 63 -33.07 18.35 -3.26
N SER A 64 -32.01 17.56 -3.40
CA SER A 64 -32.02 16.20 -3.96
C SER A 64 -30.99 15.33 -3.24
N THR A 65 -31.24 14.01 -3.24
CA THR A 65 -30.26 13.00 -2.81
C THR A 65 -28.98 13.05 -3.67
N GLU A 66 -29.10 13.39 -4.95
CA GLU A 66 -27.97 13.57 -5.87
C GLU A 66 -26.99 14.65 -5.36
N ASN A 67 -27.50 15.82 -4.96
CA ASN A 67 -26.68 16.89 -4.38
C ASN A 67 -25.91 16.44 -3.13
N SER A 68 -26.50 15.50 -2.35
CA SER A 68 -25.86 14.98 -1.15
C SER A 68 -24.73 14.01 -1.47
N GLU A 69 -24.89 13.16 -2.48
CA GLU A 69 -23.87 12.21 -2.93
C GLU A 69 -22.68 12.94 -3.58
N GLU A 70 -22.95 13.96 -4.40
CA GLU A 70 -21.92 14.81 -4.98
C GLU A 70 -21.11 15.52 -3.90
N THR A 71 -21.79 16.05 -2.88
CA THR A 71 -21.12 16.73 -1.77
C THR A 71 -20.27 15.76 -0.94
N LEU A 72 -20.78 14.56 -0.65
CA LEU A 72 -20.00 13.53 0.03
C LEU A 72 -18.75 13.14 -0.77
N THR A 73 -18.87 13.09 -2.10
CA THR A 73 -17.73 12.81 -2.98
C THR A 73 -16.67 13.90 -2.85
N ILE A 74 -17.07 15.19 -2.94
CA ILE A 74 -16.15 16.33 -2.79
C ILE A 74 -15.45 16.32 -1.43
N ILE A 75 -16.18 16.05 -0.35
CA ILE A 75 -15.61 15.98 1.00
C ILE A 75 -14.62 14.82 1.11
N ASN A 76 -15.01 13.63 0.62
CA ASN A 76 -14.17 12.44 0.72
C ASN A 76 -12.90 12.59 -0.11
N ASP A 77 -12.99 13.16 -1.32
CA ASP A 77 -11.83 13.42 -2.18
C ASP A 77 -10.87 14.42 -1.55
N SER A 78 -11.42 15.46 -0.92
CA SER A 78 -10.63 16.47 -0.19
C SER A 78 -9.90 15.85 1.00
N LEU A 79 -10.61 15.01 1.78
CA LEU A 79 -10.06 14.30 2.93
C LEU A 79 -8.97 13.31 2.52
N MET A 80 -9.26 12.49 1.52
CA MET A 80 -8.31 11.50 1.01
C MET A 80 -7.06 12.19 0.48
N SER A 81 -7.20 13.24 -0.31
CA SER A 81 -6.05 13.97 -0.86
C SER A 81 -5.17 14.60 0.23
N ALA A 82 -5.79 15.22 1.25
CA ALA A 82 -5.06 15.79 2.38
C ALA A 82 -4.33 14.70 3.18
N TYR A 83 -4.96 13.54 3.37
CA TYR A 83 -4.35 12.38 4.00
C TYR A 83 -3.18 11.82 3.19
N GLU A 84 -3.31 11.70 1.87
CA GLU A 84 -2.24 11.16 1.03
C GLU A 84 -1.00 12.06 0.99
N LYS A 85 -1.20 13.39 1.06
CA LYS A 85 -0.12 14.37 1.13
C LYS A 85 0.58 14.36 2.49
N SER A 86 -0.19 14.27 3.58
CA SER A 86 0.33 14.25 4.95
C SER A 86 0.86 12.88 5.40
N CYS A 87 0.49 11.80 4.71
CA CYS A 87 0.94 10.43 4.94
C CYS A 87 1.57 9.83 3.66
N PRO A 88 2.83 10.17 3.34
CA PRO A 88 3.47 9.73 2.11
C PRO A 88 3.72 8.20 2.11
N LEU A 89 3.67 7.62 0.91
CA LEU A 89 4.00 6.21 0.68
C LEU A 89 5.48 5.95 1.01
N LYS A 90 5.71 5.03 1.94
CA LYS A 90 7.03 4.52 2.28
C LYS A 90 7.27 3.21 1.55
N LYS A 91 8.51 2.98 1.13
CA LYS A 91 8.95 1.68 0.63
C LYS A 91 9.42 0.84 1.82
N GLU A 92 8.97 -0.39 1.88
CA GLU A 92 9.54 -1.37 2.79
C GLU A 92 10.96 -1.69 2.32
N ASN A 93 11.95 -1.28 3.12
CA ASN A 93 13.33 -1.64 2.86
C ASN A 93 13.50 -3.11 3.25
N LEU A 94 13.56 -3.98 2.25
CA LEU A 94 14.08 -5.32 2.43
C LEU A 94 15.57 -5.16 2.75
N SER A 95 15.92 -5.28 4.03
CA SER A 95 17.31 -5.37 4.46
C SER A 95 17.98 -6.49 3.65
N LYS A 96 18.90 -6.12 2.75
CA LYS A 96 19.85 -7.05 2.13
C LYS A 96 20.90 -7.41 3.19
N GLY A 97 20.56 -8.24 4.17
CA GLY A 97 21.54 -8.55 5.21
C GLY A 97 21.02 -9.25 6.45
N THR A 98 20.23 -10.32 6.29
CA THR A 98 20.20 -11.36 7.34
C THR A 98 20.73 -12.64 6.72
N THR A 99 22.03 -12.84 6.82
CA THR A 99 22.68 -14.14 6.62
C THR A 99 22.41 -14.96 7.87
N TRP A 100 21.42 -15.85 7.80
CA TRP A 100 21.35 -17.00 8.68
C TRP A 100 22.37 -18.03 8.21
#